data_AF-A0A848RWB2-F1
#
_entry.id   AF-A0A848RWB2-F1
#
_cell.length_a   1.000
_cell.length_b   1.000
_cell.length_c   1.000
_cell.angle_alpha   90.00
_cell.angle_beta   90.00
_cell.angle_gamma   90.00
#
_symmetry.space_group_name_H-M   'P 1'
#
loop_
_entity.id
_entity.type
_entity.pdbx_description
1 polymer ?
#
loop_
_entity_poly.entity_id
_entity_poly.type
_entity_poly.pdbx_seq_one_letter_code
_entity_poly.pdbx_strand_id
1 'polypeptide(L)' 'MKQYYSETIGTFAMVFCGCGAMTINEITNGSISHVGVAI' A
#
# COMPACT_ATOMS: atom_id res chain seq x y z
N MET A 1 10.76 -14.86 18.05
CA MET A 1 10.59 -15.23 16.62
C MET A 1 9.27 -14.76 16.02
N LYS A 2 8.11 -14.96 16.66
CA LYS A 2 6.78 -14.57 16.14
C LYS A 2 6.63 -13.08 15.81
N GLN A 3 7.36 -12.21 16.51
CA GLN A 3 7.35 -10.76 16.31
C GLN A 3 8.08 -10.34 15.03
N TYR A 4 9.22 -10.96 14.71
CA TYR A 4 9.96 -10.70 13.46
C TYR A 4 9.14 -11.06 12.22
N TYR A 5 8.40 -12.18 12.25
CA TYR A 5 7.50 -12.53 11.16
C TYR A 5 6.34 -11.53 11.01
N SER A 6 5.80 -11.02 12.12
CA SER A 6 4.76 -10.00 12.10
C SER A 6 5.27 -8.67 11.54
N GLU A 7 6.49 -8.28 11.89
CA GLU A 7 7.14 -7.06 11.39
C GLU A 7 7.36 -7.12 9.88
N THR A 8 7.88 -8.24 9.36
CA THR A 8 8.13 -8.41 7.94
C THR A 8 6.84 -8.39 7.13
N ILE A 9 5.80 -9.08 7.59
CA ILE A 9 4.50 -9.12 6.90
C ILE A 9 3.82 -7.75 6.96
N GLY A 10 3.85 -7.07 8.11
CA GLY A 10 3.28 -5.73 8.27
C GLY A 10 3.99 -4.69 7.41
N THR A 11 5.32 -4.71 7.38
CA THR A 11 6.14 -3.80 6.57
C THR A 11 5.93 -4.04 5.08
N PHE A 12 5.90 -5.32 4.66
CA PHE A 12 5.62 -5.68 3.27
C PHE A 12 4.22 -5.22 2.83
N ALA A 13 3.20 -5.46 3.66
CA ALA A 13 1.83 -5.04 3.39
C ALA A 13 1.70 -3.51 3.28
N MET A 14 2.39 -2.75 4.14
CA MET A 14 2.36 -1.29 4.12
C MET A 14 2.97 -0.73 2.82
N VAL A 15 4.14 -1.22 2.43
CA VAL A 15 4.81 -0.79 1.18
C VAL A 15 4.02 -1.20 -0.05
N PHE A 16 3.49 -2.44 -0.09
CA PHE A 16 2.70 -2.93 -1.22
C PHE A 16 1.40 -2.13 -1.40
N CYS A 17 0.73 -1.78 -0.31
CA CYS A 17 -0.48 -0.97 -0.35
C CYS A 17 -0.18 0.44 -0.91
N GLY A 18 0.90 1.09 -0.45
CA GLY A 18 1.29 2.44 -0.93
C GLY A 18 1.72 2.48 -2.40
N CYS A 19 2.55 1.54 -2.86
CA CYS A 19 2.94 1.48 -4.28
C CYS A 19 1.77 1.07 -5.19
N GLY A 20 0.92 0.15 -4.71
CA GLY A 20 -0.28 -0.28 -5.42
C GLY A 20 -1.28 0.85 -5.59
N ALA A 21 -1.52 1.60 -4.52
CA ALA A 21 -2.32 2.82 -4.51
C ALA A 21 -1.90 3.83 -5.59
N MET A 22 -0.60 4.12 -5.68
CA MET A 22 -0.06 5.05 -6.69
C MET A 22 -0.23 4.52 -8.12
N THR A 23 0.05 3.23 -8.33
CA THR A 23 -0.06 2.59 -9.66
C THR A 23 -1.52 2.57 -10.14
N ILE A 24 -2.47 2.24 -9.26
CA ILE A 24 -3.90 2.26 -9.58
C ILE A 24 -4.31 3.70 -9.90
N ASN A 25 -3.82 4.68 -9.16
CA ASN A 25 -4.09 6.09 -9.43
C ASN A 25 -3.60 6.55 -10.82
N GLU A 26 -2.44 6.06 -11.25
CA GLU A 26 -1.93 6.33 -12.60
C GLU A 26 -2.76 5.64 -13.69
N ILE A 27 -3.10 4.36 -13.51
CA ILE A 27 -3.87 3.58 -14.51
C ILE A 27 -5.29 4.12 -14.67
N THR A 28 -5.92 4.59 -13.60
CA THR A 28 -7.29 5.10 -13.65
C THR A 28 -7.38 6.61 -13.94
N ASN A 29 -6.28 7.25 -14.36
CA ASN A 29 -6.20 8.68 -14.68
C ASN A 29 -6.69 9.59 -13.54
N GLY A 30 -6.32 9.29 -12.30
CA GLY A 30 -6.63 10.13 -11.14
C GLY A 30 -8.05 9.97 -10.56
N SER A 31 -8.71 8.83 -10.82
CA SER A 31 -10.08 8.59 -10.33
C SER A 31 -10.18 8.04 -8.90
N ILE A 32 -9.05 7.77 -8.22
CA ILE A 32 -9.04 7.29 -6.84
C ILE A 32 -9.05 8.46 -5.86
N SER A 33 -9.97 8.39 -4.89
CA SER A 33 -10.10 9.36 -3.81
C SER A 33 -8.86 9.35 -2.89
N HIS A 34 -8.60 10.46 -2.19
CA HIS A 34 -7.46 10.67 -1.28
C HIS A 34 -7.20 9.49 -0.31
N VAL A 35 -8.25 8.78 0.10
CA VAL A 35 -8.18 7.58 0.98
C VAL A 35 -7.45 6.40 0.32
N GLY A 36 -7.49 6.28 -1.01
CA GLY A 36 -6.84 5.21 -1.75
C GLY A 36 -5.38 5.51 -2.12
N VAL A 37 -4.87 6.72 -1.89
CA VAL A 37 -3.45 7.12 -2.05
C VAL A 37 -2.75 7.30 -0.70
N ALA A 38 -3.48 7.67 0.35
CA ALA A 38 -2.95 8.00 1.66
C ALA A 38 -3.09 6.85 2.69
N ILE A 39 -2.77 5.61 2.30
CA ILE A 39 -2.47 4.53 3.24
C ILE A 39 -0.95 4.51 3.48
#